data_AF-A0A9D6XQ57-F1
#
_entry.id   AF-A0A9D6XQ57-F1
#
_cell.length_a   1.000
_cell.length_b   1.000
_cell.length_c   1.000
_cell.angle_alpha   90.00
_cell.angle_beta   90.00
_cell.angle_gamma   90.00
#
_symmetry.space_group_name_H-M   'P 1'
#
loop_
_entity.id
_entity.type
_entity.pdbx_description
1 polymer ?
#
loop_
_entity_poly.entity_id
_entity_poly.type
_entity_poly.pdbx_seq_one_letter_code
_entity_poly.pdbx_strand_id
1 'polypeptide(L)'
;MHIDRLLAAALAAAFAQFAIETVVMAQGPDLVTGIPVKLEREAHYGDLHLHTSYSFDAHLAFGAKVDPDGAYRFARAGPGEYLDEEVDRATPPLDFMAVTDHAEWIGLLNTLEVPNSALSQSEVGKGLRERSEIFSER
;
A
#
# COMPACT_ATOMS: atom_id res chain seq x y z
N MET A 1 -45.66 -53.99 5.55
CA MET A 1 -44.25 -54.35 5.28
C MET A 1 -43.69 -53.80 3.97
N HIS A 2 -44.43 -53.68 2.86
CA HIS A 2 -43.93 -53.01 1.64
C HIS A 2 -44.12 -51.47 1.65
N ILE A 3 -45.22 -50.98 2.24
CA ILE A 3 -45.54 -49.54 2.30
C ILE A 3 -44.60 -48.80 3.27
N ASP A 4 -44.22 -49.45 4.38
CA ASP A 4 -43.38 -48.85 5.42
C ASP A 4 -41.95 -48.55 4.93
N ARG A 5 -41.43 -49.37 4.01
CA ARG A 5 -40.11 -49.17 3.39
C ARG A 5 -40.10 -48.04 2.37
N LEU A 6 -41.20 -47.87 1.64
CA LEU A 6 -41.35 -46.77 0.69
C LEU A 6 -41.51 -45.43 1.40
N LEU A 7 -42.23 -45.41 2.51
CA LEU A 7 -42.40 -44.21 3.34
C LEU A 7 -41.09 -43.79 4.01
N ALA A 8 -40.32 -44.74 4.54
CA ALA A 8 -39.01 -44.49 5.12
C ALA A 8 -37.99 -43.97 4.09
N ALA A 9 -37.99 -44.53 2.87
CA ALA A 9 -37.15 -44.06 1.77
C ALA A 9 -37.51 -42.64 1.32
N ALA A 10 -38.81 -42.33 1.22
CA ALA A 10 -39.29 -40.99 0.88
C ALA A 10 -38.93 -39.95 1.95
N LEU A 11 -39.03 -40.30 3.24
CA LEU A 11 -38.61 -39.43 4.34
C LEU A 11 -37.09 -39.18 4.30
N ALA A 12 -36.29 -40.22 4.08
CA ALA A 12 -34.84 -40.10 3.99
C ALA A 12 -34.41 -39.22 2.80
N ALA A 13 -35.07 -39.36 1.65
CA ALA A 13 -34.82 -38.52 0.48
C ALA A 13 -35.22 -37.05 0.72
N ALA A 14 -36.35 -36.80 1.39
CA ALA A 14 -36.77 -35.44 1.75
C ALA A 14 -35.81 -34.78 2.75
N PHE A 15 -35.31 -35.54 3.73
CA PHE A 15 -34.29 -35.05 4.67
C PHE A 15 -32.94 -34.77 3.97
N ALA A 16 -32.53 -35.63 3.05
CA ALA A 16 -31.31 -35.41 2.26
C ALA A 16 -31.43 -34.15 1.39
N GLN A 17 -32.59 -33.94 0.75
CA GLN A 17 -32.85 -32.75 -0.07
C GLN A 17 -32.84 -31.47 0.78
N PHE A 18 -33.48 -31.49 1.95
CA PHE A 18 -33.50 -30.36 2.87
C PHE A 18 -32.10 -30.02 3.42
N ALA A 19 -31.29 -31.05 3.73
CA ALA A 19 -29.91 -30.87 4.17
C ALA A 19 -29.03 -30.23 3.09
N ILE A 20 -29.20 -30.64 1.82
CA ILE A 20 -28.49 -30.05 0.68
C ILE A 20 -28.88 -28.58 0.48
N GLU A 21 -30.17 -28.27 0.52
CA GLU A 21 -30.66 -26.89 0.39
C GLU A 21 -30.14 -25.99 1.53
N THR A 22 -30.04 -26.51 2.76
CA THR A 22 -29.50 -25.77 3.90
C THR A 22 -28.00 -25.47 3.73
N VAL A 23 -27.22 -26.41 3.18
CA VAL A 23 -25.80 -26.20 2.87
C VAL A 23 -25.62 -25.17 1.75
N VAL A 24 -26.45 -25.23 0.71
CA VAL A 24 -26.40 -24.29 -0.42
C VAL A 24 -26.78 -22.87 0.00
N MET A 25 -27.77 -22.71 0.89
CA MET A 25 -28.19 -21.40 1.40
C MET A 25 -27.24 -20.82 2.47
N ALA A 26 -26.46 -21.66 3.15
CA ALA A 26 -25.42 -21.23 4.10
C ALA A 26 -24.16 -20.69 3.40
N GLN A 27 -23.97 -21.03 2.12
CA GLN A 27 -22.98 -20.41 1.26
C GLN A 27 -23.60 -19.14 0.66
N GLY A 28 -23.39 -18.00 1.32
CA GLY A 28 -23.85 -16.70 0.82
C GLY A 28 -23.38 -16.40 -0.62
N PRO A 29 -23.92 -15.35 -1.27
CA PRO A 29 -23.72 -15.06 -2.69
C PRO A 29 -22.31 -14.50 -2.99
N ASP A 30 -21.26 -15.22 -2.63
CA ASP A 30 -19.87 -14.94 -3.04
C ASP A 30 -19.47 -15.94 -4.13
N LEU A 31 -20.15 -15.84 -5.28
CA LEU A 31 -19.71 -16.46 -6.52
C LEU A 31 -19.39 -15.38 -7.56
N VAL A 32 -18.52 -14.44 -7.20
CA VAL A 32 -17.57 -13.90 -8.18
C VAL A 32 -16.50 -14.98 -8.35
N THR A 33 -16.74 -15.87 -9.30
CA THR A 33 -16.01 -17.13 -9.46
C THR A 33 -14.52 -16.91 -9.74
N GLY A 34 -13.66 -17.27 -8.79
CA GLY A 34 -12.22 -17.46 -9.03
C GLY A 34 -11.27 -16.78 -8.04
N ILE A 35 -11.74 -15.88 -7.18
CA ILE A 35 -10.89 -15.28 -6.14
C ILE A 35 -11.16 -16.03 -4.83
N PRO A 36 -10.17 -16.73 -4.25
CA PRO A 36 -10.34 -17.33 -2.94
C PRO A 36 -10.56 -16.22 -1.91
N VAL A 37 -11.77 -16.12 -1.39
CA VAL A 37 -12.11 -15.22 -0.29
C VAL A 37 -11.58 -15.85 0.99
N LYS A 38 -10.68 -15.16 1.69
CA LYS A 38 -10.28 -15.60 3.03
C LYS A 38 -11.45 -15.37 3.97
N LEU A 39 -11.92 -16.46 4.60
CA LEU A 39 -13.13 -16.43 5.42
C LEU A 39 -12.93 -15.67 6.74
N GLU A 40 -11.68 -15.51 7.17
CA GLU A 40 -11.30 -14.74 8.35
C GLU A 40 -10.72 -13.37 7.96
N ARG A 41 -11.08 -12.34 8.74
CA ARG A 41 -10.55 -10.99 8.56
C ARG A 41 -9.13 -10.92 9.11
N GLU A 42 -8.21 -10.40 8.30
CA GLU A 42 -6.84 -10.10 8.70
C GLU A 42 -6.69 -8.62 9.04
N ALA A 43 -6.02 -8.31 10.15
CA ALA A 43 -5.59 -6.95 10.44
C ALA A 43 -4.24 -6.71 9.74
N HIS A 44 -4.21 -5.73 8.84
CA HIS A 44 -2.99 -5.26 8.19
C HIS A 44 -2.60 -3.90 8.75
N TYR A 45 -1.30 -3.71 8.94
CA TYR A 45 -0.69 -2.50 9.48
C TYR A 45 0.23 -1.90 8.43
N GLY A 46 0.01 -0.62 8.14
CA GLY A 46 0.70 0.08 7.08
C GLY A 46 0.62 1.58 7.21
N ASP A 47 1.32 2.25 6.30
CA ASP A 47 1.30 3.70 6.15
C ASP A 47 0.44 4.07 4.94
N LEU A 48 -0.39 5.10 5.09
CA LEU A 48 -1.29 5.58 4.05
C LEU A 48 -0.85 6.91 3.45
N HIS A 49 0.15 7.58 4.02
CA HIS A 49 0.54 8.92 3.59
C HIS A 49 2.04 9.15 3.82
N LEU A 50 2.84 8.74 2.83
CA LEU A 50 4.28 9.02 2.81
C LEU A 50 4.66 9.89 1.61
N HIS A 51 5.47 10.91 1.86
CA HIS A 51 6.10 11.70 0.81
C HIS A 51 7.56 11.26 0.62
N THR A 52 8.03 11.34 -0.62
CA THR A 52 9.38 11.01 -1.06
C THR A 52 10.05 12.27 -1.62
N SER A 53 11.32 12.14 -2.03
CA SER A 53 12.06 13.22 -2.69
C SER A 53 11.41 13.74 -3.97
N TYR A 54 10.35 13.10 -4.48
CA TYR A 54 9.59 13.56 -5.64
C TYR A 54 8.55 14.61 -5.27
N SER A 55 8.15 14.70 -4.00
CA SER A 55 7.25 15.74 -3.50
C SER A 55 8.00 17.03 -3.21
N PHE A 56 7.38 18.17 -3.51
CA PHE A 56 8.04 19.47 -3.36
C PHE A 56 8.36 19.81 -1.91
N ASP A 57 7.50 19.41 -0.97
CA ASP A 57 7.65 19.70 0.46
C ASP A 57 8.75 18.86 1.09
N ALA A 58 8.75 17.55 0.82
CA ALA A 58 9.79 16.63 1.26
C ALA A 58 11.16 17.05 0.71
N HIS A 59 11.24 17.44 -0.57
CA HIS A 59 12.49 17.87 -1.18
C HIS A 59 12.96 19.24 -0.66
N LEU A 60 12.15 20.31 -0.75
CA LEU A 60 12.61 21.67 -0.44
C LEU A 60 12.54 22.04 1.05
N ALA A 61 11.49 21.61 1.74
CA ALA A 61 11.28 22.02 3.13
C ALA A 61 12.06 21.14 4.12
N PHE A 62 12.24 19.86 3.78
CA PHE A 62 12.86 18.87 4.66
C PHE A 62 14.15 18.25 4.12
N GLY A 63 14.55 18.55 2.87
CA GLY A 63 15.79 18.02 2.30
C GLY A 63 15.80 16.49 2.13
N ALA A 64 14.63 15.85 2.04
CA ALA A 64 14.53 14.41 1.92
C ALA A 64 15.09 13.93 0.57
N LYS A 65 16.02 12.98 0.62
CA LYS A 65 16.65 12.37 -0.57
C LYS A 65 16.05 11.01 -0.95
N VAL A 66 15.25 10.41 -0.06
CA VAL A 66 14.65 9.08 -0.25
C VAL A 66 13.67 9.08 -1.42
N ASP A 67 13.93 8.27 -2.44
CA ASP A 67 13.03 8.05 -3.57
C ASP A 67 11.96 6.96 -3.27
N PRO A 68 10.95 6.76 -4.15
CA PRO A 68 9.92 5.74 -3.92
C PRO A 68 10.48 4.31 -3.74
N ASP A 69 11.57 3.96 -4.42
CA ASP A 69 12.21 2.65 -4.29
C ASP A 69 12.91 2.49 -2.94
N GLY A 70 13.51 3.57 -2.42
CA GLY A 70 14.07 3.66 -1.07
C GLY A 70 12.98 3.53 -0.01
N ALA A 71 11.86 4.24 -0.18
CA ALA A 71 10.70 4.13 0.71
C ALA A 71 10.14 2.70 0.76
N TYR A 72 10.02 2.03 -0.39
CA TYR A 72 9.61 0.63 -0.47
C TYR A 72 10.59 -0.30 0.28
N ARG A 73 11.90 -0.12 0.07
CA ARG A 73 12.94 -0.90 0.78
C ARG A 73 12.88 -0.69 2.29
N PHE A 74 12.71 0.55 2.74
CA PHE A 74 12.54 0.87 4.16
C PHE A 74 11.28 0.23 4.74
N ALA A 75 10.15 0.23 4.02
CA ALA A 75 8.92 -0.44 4.43
C ALA A 75 9.08 -1.96 4.63
N ARG A 76 10.01 -2.58 3.90
CA ARG A 76 10.35 -4.00 3.97
C ARG A 76 11.32 -4.36 5.09
N ALA A 77 11.51 -3.46 6.08
CA ALA A 77 12.47 -3.57 7.16
C ALA A 77 13.95 -3.54 6.69
N GLY A 78 14.22 -2.87 5.56
CA GLY A 78 15.58 -2.51 5.17
C GLY A 78 16.06 -1.22 5.84
N PRO A 79 17.37 -0.95 5.82
CA PRO A 79 17.91 0.33 6.29
C PRO A 79 17.40 1.48 5.42
N GLY A 80 17.19 2.63 6.05
CA GLY A 80 16.85 3.89 5.40
C GLY A 80 17.88 4.97 5.72
N GLU A 81 17.75 6.12 5.07
CA GLU A 81 18.59 7.29 5.32
C GLU A 81 17.68 8.50 5.52
N TYR A 82 17.94 9.28 6.57
CA TYR A 82 17.24 10.53 6.84
C TYR A 82 18.25 11.56 7.36
N LEU A 83 18.36 12.70 6.67
CA LEU A 83 19.32 13.77 7.00
C LEU A 83 20.76 13.24 7.17
N ASP A 84 21.20 12.39 6.25
CA ASP A 84 22.52 11.74 6.24
C ASP A 84 22.80 10.82 7.46
N GLU A 85 21.77 10.49 8.25
CA GLU A 85 21.81 9.46 9.30
C GLU A 85 21.12 8.16 8.84
N GLU A 86 21.72 7.01 9.17
CA GLU A 86 21.09 5.71 8.94
C GLU A 86 19.95 5.50 9.94
N VAL A 87 18.77 5.18 9.41
CA VAL A 87 17.57 4.92 10.20
C VAL A 87 17.13 3.50 9.97
N ASP A 88 16.94 2.76 11.06
CA ASP A 88 16.38 1.42 11.01
C ASP A 88 14.85 1.46 11.07
N ARG A 89 14.24 0.63 10.23
CA ARG A 89 12.82 0.34 10.33
C ARG A 89 12.58 -0.71 11.42
N ALA A 90 11.70 -0.39 12.36
CA ALA A 90 11.24 -1.37 13.34
C ALA A 90 10.59 -2.59 12.65
N THR A 91 10.99 -3.79 13.05
CA THR A 91 10.36 -5.04 12.62
C THR A 91 9.07 -5.30 13.41
N PRO A 92 8.03 -5.91 12.81
CA PRO A 92 8.01 -6.51 11.46
C PRO A 92 7.87 -5.48 10.33
N PRO A 93 8.15 -5.87 9.06
CA PRO A 93 7.83 -5.05 7.89
C PRO A 93 6.36 -4.61 7.87
N LEU A 94 6.07 -3.51 7.18
CA LEU A 94 4.67 -3.15 6.92
C LEU A 94 4.00 -4.15 5.99
N ASP A 95 2.71 -4.35 6.21
CA ASP A 95 1.86 -5.07 5.28
C ASP A 95 1.63 -4.27 3.98
N PHE A 96 1.55 -2.94 4.11
CA PHE A 96 1.41 -2.02 2.98
C PHE A 96 1.99 -0.64 3.28
N MET A 97 2.30 0.10 2.22
CA MET A 97 2.69 1.51 2.28
C MET A 97 2.15 2.22 1.05
N ALA A 98 1.63 3.44 1.22
CA ALA A 98 1.26 4.32 0.14
C ALA A 98 2.24 5.49 0.03
N VAL A 99 2.88 5.63 -1.13
CA VAL A 99 3.58 6.85 -1.52
C VAL A 99 2.56 7.81 -2.12
N THR A 100 2.38 8.96 -1.49
CA THR A 100 1.34 9.95 -1.79
C THR A 100 1.95 11.33 -1.96
N ASP A 101 2.93 11.43 -2.85
CA ASP A 101 3.55 12.70 -3.19
C ASP A 101 2.53 13.71 -3.71
N HIS A 102 2.82 15.00 -3.51
CA HIS A 102 2.07 16.06 -4.15
C HIS A 102 2.09 15.89 -5.68
N ALA A 103 0.93 16.06 -6.31
CA ALA A 103 0.82 16.01 -7.76
C ALA A 103 1.50 17.24 -8.40
N GLU A 104 1.48 18.37 -7.68
CA GLU A 104 2.13 19.60 -8.07
C GLU A 104 3.64 19.42 -8.09
N TRP A 105 4.21 19.55 -9.28
CA TRP A 105 5.66 19.53 -9.50
C TRP A 105 6.33 18.22 -9.10
N ILE A 106 5.57 17.11 -9.16
CA ILE A 106 6.08 15.77 -8.88
C ILE A 106 7.34 15.48 -9.70
N GLY A 107 8.44 15.19 -9.03
CA GLY A 107 9.74 14.88 -9.65
C GLY A 107 10.47 16.08 -10.28
N LEU A 108 9.82 17.24 -10.40
CA LEU A 108 10.41 18.41 -11.06
C LEU A 108 11.64 18.90 -10.30
N LEU A 109 11.58 18.90 -8.97
CA LEU A 109 12.64 19.46 -8.14
C LEU A 109 13.88 18.56 -8.08
N ASN A 110 13.74 17.25 -8.31
CA ASN A 110 14.92 16.38 -8.51
C ASN A 110 15.76 16.84 -9.71
N THR A 111 15.15 17.47 -10.71
CA THR A 111 15.90 18.03 -11.84
C THR A 111 16.76 19.23 -11.43
N LEU A 112 16.50 19.86 -10.28
CA LEU A 112 17.33 20.93 -9.75
C LEU A 112 18.75 20.43 -9.52
N GLU A 113 18.92 19.23 -9.01
CA GLU A 113 20.21 18.59 -8.72
C GLU A 113 20.92 18.09 -9.99
N VAL A 114 20.20 17.91 -11.09
CA VAL A 114 20.77 17.49 -12.37
C VAL A 114 21.56 18.65 -13.00
N PRO A 115 22.88 18.51 -13.21
CA PRO A 115 23.67 19.55 -13.85
C PRO A 115 23.11 19.87 -15.24
N ASN A 116 23.01 21.16 -15.56
CA ASN A 116 22.52 21.68 -16.85
C ASN A 116 21.06 21.37 -17.22
N SER A 117 20.22 20.92 -16.27
CA SER A 117 18.77 20.88 -16.50
C SER A 117 18.19 22.28 -16.72
N ALA A 118 17.04 22.36 -17.39
CA ALA A 118 16.36 23.64 -17.62
C ALA A 118 16.06 24.37 -16.30
N LEU A 119 15.63 23.63 -15.26
CA LEU A 119 15.38 24.19 -13.95
C LEU A 119 16.70 24.64 -13.29
N SER A 120 17.75 23.83 -13.35
CA SER A 120 19.01 24.15 -12.68
C SER A 120 19.75 25.34 -13.29
N GLN A 121 19.50 25.67 -14.56
CA GLN A 121 20.05 26.87 -15.20
C GLN A 121 19.16 28.11 -15.03
N SER A 122 17.90 27.95 -14.66
CA SER A 122 16.97 29.06 -14.47
C SER A 122 17.28 29.87 -13.21
N GLU A 123 16.94 31.16 -13.23
CA GLU A 123 17.04 32.02 -12.03
C GLU A 123 16.16 31.51 -10.89
N VAL A 124 15.00 30.93 -11.21
CA VAL A 124 14.13 30.30 -10.22
C VAL A 124 14.84 29.12 -9.54
N GLY A 125 15.49 28.24 -10.30
CA GLY A 125 16.22 27.11 -9.75
C GLY A 125 17.41 27.54 -8.90
N LYS A 126 18.17 28.56 -9.32
CA LYS A 126 19.25 29.13 -8.51
C LYS A 126 18.73 29.63 -7.16
N GLY A 127 17.65 30.42 -7.17
CA GLY A 127 17.03 30.92 -5.93
C GLY A 127 16.41 29.83 -5.05
N LEU A 128 15.90 28.74 -5.63
CA LEU A 128 15.42 27.59 -4.86
C LEU A 128 16.56 26.86 -4.13
N ARG A 129 17.72 26.70 -4.77
CA ARG A 129 18.92 26.11 -4.16
C ARG A 129 19.43 26.92 -2.97
N GLU A 130 19.55 28.24 -3.15
CA GLU A 130 19.97 29.13 -2.07
C GLU A 130 19.02 29.03 -0.86
N ARG A 131 17.71 28.88 -1.10
CA ARG A 131 16.73 28.71 -0.02
C ARG A 131 16.81 27.34 0.66
N SER A 132 17.02 26.25 -0.09
CA SER A 132 17.15 24.91 0.51
C SER A 132 18.36 24.81 1.43
N GLU A 133 19.48 25.46 1.07
CA GLU A 133 20.69 25.53 1.92
C GLU A 133 20.40 26.23 3.26
N ILE A 134 19.58 27.29 3.25
CA ILE A 134 19.18 28.00 4.48
C ILE A 134 18.32 27.13 5.42
N PHE A 135 17.51 26.23 4.88
CA PHE A 135 16.68 25.33 5.67
C PHE A 135 17.46 24.12 6.20
N SER A 136 18.54 23.69 5.54
CA SER A 136 19.39 22.58 6.02
C SER A 136 20.42 22.98 7.08
N GLU A 137 20.70 24.28 7.26
CA GLU A 137 21.64 24.80 8.27
C GLU A 137 21.00 25.09 9.66
N ARG A 138 19.73 24.72 9.86
CA ARG A 138 19.02 24.90 11.14
C ARG A 138 18.65 23.57 11.78
#